data_AF-A0AAU7JQH8-F1
#
_entry.id   AF-A0AAU7JQH8-F1
#
_cell.length_a   1.000
_cell.length_b   1.000
_cell.length_c   1.000
_cell.angle_alpha   90.00
_cell.angle_beta   90.00
_cell.angle_gamma   90.00
#
_symmetry.space_group_name_H-M   'P 1'
#
loop_
_entity.id
_entity.type
_entity.pdbx_description
1 polymer ?
#
loop_
_entity_poly.entity_id
_entity_poly.type
_entity_poly.pdbx_seq_one_letter_code
_entity_poly.pdbx_strand_id
1 'polypeptide(L)'
;MDAEFAAYLERVRAHRAELRDSVAAVDEALASPLARGGAWRERVRAALAELAHDFRDHIDLTERPGGLYTSVRRDSPRLAGRVQRLLREHERYREDIDAYLTVLEHAGTMADLPVFREEVTTLMGQLVRHRQKGSDLVYEAYDVDLGGSE
;
A
#
# COMPACT_ATOMS: atom_id res chain seq x y z
N MET A 1 1.57 14.07 23.77
CA MET A 1 1.18 12.76 23.24
C MET A 1 1.14 11.78 24.41
N ASP A 2 0.05 11.05 24.62
CA ASP A 2 -0.03 10.04 25.68
C ASP A 2 0.65 8.72 25.23
N ALA A 3 0.90 7.82 26.21
CA ALA A 3 1.60 6.56 25.97
C ALA A 3 0.83 5.59 25.06
N GLU A 4 -0.50 5.66 25.07
CA GLU A 4 -1.36 4.81 24.24
C GLU A 4 -1.24 5.20 22.76
N PHE A 5 -1.25 6.49 22.47
CA PHE A 5 -1.08 7.00 21.11
C PHE A 5 0.34 6.75 20.58
N ALA A 6 1.36 6.88 21.43
CA ALA A 6 2.73 6.53 21.05
C ALA A 6 2.86 5.03 20.67
N ALA A 7 2.29 4.13 21.48
CA ALA A 7 2.25 2.70 21.15
C ALA A 7 1.42 2.40 19.88
N TYR A 8 0.37 3.19 19.62
CA TYR A 8 -0.37 3.11 18.37
C TYR A 8 0.47 3.53 17.16
N LEU A 9 1.24 4.61 17.24
CA LEU A 9 2.13 5.04 16.16
C LEU A 9 3.23 4.01 15.85
N GLU A 10 3.72 3.29 16.85
CA GLU A 10 4.67 2.19 16.61
C GLU A 10 4.03 1.00 15.87
N ARG A 11 2.76 0.67 16.17
CA ARG A 11 2.02 -0.30 15.33
C ARG A 11 1.85 0.19 13.89
N VAL A 12 1.60 1.49 13.70
CA VAL A 12 1.54 2.10 12.37
C VAL A 12 2.89 2.00 11.66
N ARG A 13 4.01 2.23 12.35
CA ARG A 13 5.36 2.05 11.80
C ARG A 13 5.58 0.61 11.33
N ALA A 14 5.22 -0.38 12.14
CA ALA A 14 5.38 -1.80 11.81
C ALA A 14 4.58 -2.19 10.54
N HIS A 15 3.28 -1.90 10.47
CA HIS A 15 2.48 -2.23 9.28
C HIS A 15 2.91 -1.45 8.03
N ARG A 16 3.47 -0.25 8.20
CA ARG A 16 4.06 0.49 7.07
C ARG A 16 5.33 -0.18 6.54
N ALA A 17 6.08 -0.89 7.39
CA ALA A 17 7.23 -1.68 6.96
C ALA A 17 6.77 -2.96 6.25
N GLU A 18 5.79 -3.67 6.80
CA GLU A 18 5.18 -4.85 6.13
C GLU A 18 4.67 -4.49 4.72
N LEU A 19 3.91 -3.40 4.59
CA LEU A 19 3.45 -2.92 3.28
C LEU A 19 4.60 -2.55 2.32
N ARG A 20 5.73 -2.04 2.84
CA ARG A 20 6.92 -1.77 2.00
C ARG A 20 7.45 -3.06 1.40
N ASP A 21 7.55 -4.08 2.25
CA ASP A 21 8.19 -5.34 1.91
C ASP A 21 7.32 -6.10 0.90
N SER A 22 6.00 -6.08 1.05
CA SER A 22 5.05 -6.62 0.07
C SER A 22 5.07 -5.88 -1.28
N VAL A 23 5.21 -4.55 -1.29
CA VAL A 23 5.42 -3.81 -2.55
C VAL A 23 6.71 -4.24 -3.23
N ALA A 24 7.80 -4.39 -2.47
CA ALA A 24 9.08 -4.85 -3.02
C ALA A 24 9.00 -6.29 -3.57
N ALA A 25 8.25 -7.18 -2.90
CA ALA A 25 8.03 -8.55 -3.36
C ALA A 25 7.27 -8.60 -4.70
N VAL A 26 6.29 -7.72 -4.91
CA VAL A 26 5.60 -7.60 -6.19
C VAL A 26 6.55 -7.10 -7.28
N ASP A 27 7.35 -6.06 -7.01
CA ASP A 27 8.35 -5.55 -7.97
C ASP A 27 9.35 -6.66 -8.37
N GLU A 28 9.82 -7.46 -7.40
CA GLU A 28 10.72 -8.59 -7.67
C GLU A 28 10.03 -9.67 -8.54
N ALA A 29 8.76 -9.98 -8.26
CA ALA A 29 7.99 -10.92 -9.07
C ALA A 29 7.81 -10.44 -10.51
N LEU A 30 7.50 -9.15 -10.69
CA LEU A 30 7.33 -8.52 -12.01
C LEU A 30 8.63 -8.51 -12.81
N ALA A 31 9.78 -8.33 -12.17
CA ALA A 31 11.09 -8.33 -12.81
C ALA A 31 11.50 -9.69 -13.41
N SER A 32 10.86 -10.78 -12.97
CA SER A 32 11.19 -12.13 -13.48
C SER A 32 10.81 -12.31 -14.98
N PRO A 33 11.47 -13.20 -15.74
CA PRO A 33 11.25 -13.29 -17.19
C PRO A 33 9.84 -13.74 -17.59
N LEU A 34 9.17 -13.00 -18.49
CA LEU A 34 7.85 -13.37 -19.05
C LEU A 34 7.86 -14.71 -19.78
N ALA A 35 8.99 -15.12 -20.36
CA ALA A 35 9.13 -16.39 -21.07
C ALA A 35 8.78 -17.61 -20.19
N ARG A 36 8.72 -17.45 -18.87
CA ARG A 36 8.30 -18.47 -17.90
C ARG A 36 6.78 -18.56 -17.72
N GLY A 37 5.98 -17.77 -18.46
CA GLY A 37 4.53 -17.89 -18.61
C GLY A 37 3.76 -18.17 -17.33
N GLY A 38 3.24 -19.40 -17.19
CA GLY A 38 2.45 -19.82 -16.02
C GLY A 38 3.15 -19.60 -14.68
N ALA A 39 4.45 -19.92 -14.58
CA ALA A 39 5.21 -19.72 -13.34
C ALA A 39 5.42 -18.23 -13.01
N TRP A 40 5.53 -17.37 -14.04
CA TRP A 40 5.56 -15.91 -13.85
C TRP A 40 4.21 -15.42 -13.28
N ARG A 41 3.10 -15.86 -13.89
CA ARG A 41 1.74 -15.50 -13.47
C ARG A 41 1.48 -15.92 -12.02
N GLU A 42 1.88 -17.13 -11.65
CA GLU A 42 1.67 -17.68 -10.31
C GLU A 42 2.47 -16.92 -9.24
N ARG A 43 3.74 -16.56 -9.54
CA ARG A 43 4.58 -15.75 -8.64
C ARG A 43 3.99 -14.36 -8.43
N VAL A 44 3.57 -13.69 -9.50
CA VAL A 44 2.96 -12.35 -9.41
C VAL A 44 1.62 -12.40 -8.67
N ARG A 45 0.80 -13.44 -8.89
CA ARG A 45 -0.46 -13.64 -8.15
C ARG A 45 -0.22 -13.82 -6.66
N ALA A 46 0.76 -14.63 -6.27
CA ALA A 46 1.10 -14.85 -4.87
C ALA A 46 1.52 -13.53 -4.19
N ALA A 47 2.45 -12.79 -4.81
CA ALA A 47 2.92 -11.50 -4.28
C ALA A 47 1.80 -10.44 -4.21
N LEU A 48 0.91 -10.37 -5.22
CA LEU A 48 -0.23 -9.45 -5.19
C LEU A 48 -1.28 -9.85 -4.13
N ALA A 49 -1.45 -11.14 -3.85
CA ALA A 49 -2.37 -11.59 -2.81
C ALA A 49 -1.87 -11.22 -1.40
N GLU A 50 -0.56 -11.33 -1.17
CA GLU A 50 0.11 -10.84 0.05
C GLU A 50 -0.03 -9.32 0.17
N LEU A 51 0.29 -8.58 -0.90
CA LEU A 51 0.08 -7.13 -0.93
C LEU A 51 -1.37 -6.73 -0.63
N ALA A 52 -2.35 -7.45 -1.20
CA ALA A 52 -3.76 -7.17 -0.96
C ALA A 52 -4.13 -7.36 0.52
N HIS A 53 -3.55 -8.34 1.20
CA HIS A 53 -3.75 -8.55 2.63
C HIS A 53 -3.15 -7.42 3.45
N ASP A 54 -1.87 -7.13 3.26
CA ASP A 54 -1.17 -6.08 4.01
C ASP A 54 -1.77 -4.70 3.76
N PHE A 55 -2.27 -4.46 2.55
CA PHE A 55 -2.94 -3.20 2.22
C PHE A 55 -4.30 -3.06 2.91
N ARG A 56 -5.05 -4.14 3.11
CA ARG A 56 -6.27 -4.11 3.94
C ARG A 56 -5.94 -3.81 5.39
N ASP A 57 -4.92 -4.46 5.94
CA ASP A 57 -4.48 -4.23 7.32
C ASP A 57 -3.97 -2.78 7.51
N HIS A 58 -3.30 -2.23 6.50
CA HIS A 58 -2.91 -0.82 6.44
C HIS A 58 -4.12 0.13 6.47
N ILE A 59 -5.13 -0.13 5.64
CA ILE A 59 -6.38 0.64 5.60
C ILE A 59 -7.08 0.57 6.96
N ASP A 60 -7.28 -0.63 7.49
CA ASP A 60 -7.97 -0.84 8.77
C ASP A 60 -7.24 -0.11 9.90
N LEU A 61 -5.91 -0.18 9.93
CA LEU A 61 -5.14 0.50 10.96
C LEU A 61 -5.26 2.03 10.86
N THR A 62 -5.21 2.60 9.66
CA THR A 62 -5.18 4.07 9.44
C THR A 62 -6.57 4.71 9.49
N GLU A 63 -7.60 4.01 9.04
CA GLU A 63 -8.96 4.52 8.84
C GLU A 63 -9.94 4.17 9.95
N ARG A 64 -9.67 3.15 10.77
CA ARG A 64 -10.58 2.75 11.85
C ARG A 64 -11.05 3.94 12.70
N PRO A 65 -12.24 3.86 13.32
CA PRO A 65 -12.68 4.87 14.28
C PRO A 65 -11.61 5.10 15.36
N GLY A 66 -11.23 6.36 15.57
CA GLY A 66 -10.15 6.72 16.51
C GLY A 66 -8.73 6.40 16.01
N GLY A 67 -8.59 5.91 14.77
CA GLY A 67 -7.31 5.66 14.11
C GLY A 67 -6.57 6.94 13.69
N LEU A 68 -5.51 6.76 12.91
CA LEU A 68 -4.56 7.79 12.56
C LEU A 68 -5.22 8.96 11.85
N TYR A 69 -6.01 8.69 10.82
CA TYR A 69 -6.65 9.74 10.04
C TYR A 69 -7.73 10.48 10.84
N THR A 70 -8.42 9.78 11.74
CA THR A 70 -9.35 10.43 12.69
C THR A 70 -8.59 11.37 13.63
N SER A 71 -7.47 10.92 14.18
CA SER A 71 -6.63 11.69 15.11
C SER A 71 -6.02 12.91 14.42
N VAL A 72 -5.44 12.75 13.22
CA VAL A 72 -4.86 13.86 12.44
C VAL A 72 -5.92 14.91 12.12
N ARG A 73 -7.14 14.50 11.74
CA ARG A 73 -8.23 15.45 11.46
C ARG A 73 -8.68 16.23 12.69
N ARG A 74 -8.63 15.60 13.87
CA ARG A 74 -8.98 16.24 15.15
C ARG A 74 -7.89 17.19 15.61
N ASP A 75 -6.64 16.73 15.60
CA ASP A 75 -5.50 17.43 16.21
C ASP A 75 -4.88 18.46 15.26
N SER A 76 -4.99 18.25 13.95
CA SER A 76 -4.47 19.11 12.89
C SER A 76 -5.49 19.33 11.76
N PRO A 77 -6.60 20.07 11.98
CA PRO A 77 -7.69 20.24 11.00
C PRO A 77 -7.23 20.78 9.63
N ARG A 78 -6.16 21.58 9.60
CA ARG A 78 -5.52 22.09 8.36
C ARG A 78 -5.05 20.97 7.41
N LEU A 79 -4.84 19.76 7.91
CA LEU A 79 -4.41 18.58 7.14
C LEU A 79 -5.58 17.74 6.60
N ALA A 80 -6.83 18.10 6.89
CA ALA A 80 -8.00 17.32 6.49
C ALA A 80 -8.09 17.06 4.98
N GLY A 81 -7.72 18.05 4.15
CA GLY A 81 -7.70 17.88 2.69
C GLY A 81 -6.70 16.82 2.22
N ARG A 82 -5.56 16.68 2.90
CA ARG A 82 -4.56 15.64 2.60
C ARG A 82 -5.03 14.27 3.03
N VAL A 83 -5.63 14.16 4.23
CA VAL A 83 -6.28 12.92 4.70
C VAL A 83 -7.31 12.44 3.69
N GLN A 84 -8.20 13.33 3.21
CA GLN A 84 -9.22 12.99 2.22
C GLN A 84 -8.64 12.49 0.90
N ARG A 85 -7.47 13.00 0.50
CA ARG A 85 -6.78 12.49 -0.69
C ARG A 85 -6.24 11.08 -0.48
N LEU A 86 -5.65 10.79 0.69
CA LEU A 86 -5.13 9.45 1.00
C LEU A 86 -6.25 8.40 1.09
N LEU A 87 -7.40 8.75 1.66
CA LEU A 87 -8.60 7.89 1.69
C LEU A 87 -9.05 7.48 0.27
N ARG A 88 -9.15 8.45 -0.65
CA ARG A 88 -9.51 8.14 -2.05
C ARG A 88 -8.46 7.30 -2.76
N GLU A 89 -7.19 7.49 -2.41
CA GLU A 89 -6.12 6.65 -2.94
C GLU A 89 -6.22 5.22 -2.42
N HIS A 90 -6.57 5.00 -1.14
CA HIS A 90 -6.82 3.67 -0.59
C HIS A 90 -7.94 2.94 -1.34
N GLU A 91 -9.08 3.60 -1.53
CA GLU A 91 -10.22 3.02 -2.25
C GLU A 91 -9.80 2.57 -3.65
N ARG A 92 -9.18 3.47 -4.42
CA ARG A 92 -8.70 3.18 -5.77
C ARG A 92 -7.68 2.04 -5.82
N TYR A 93 -6.65 2.07 -4.97
CA TYR A 93 -5.60 1.05 -5.02
C TYR A 93 -6.12 -0.33 -4.62
N ARG A 94 -7.05 -0.39 -3.67
CA ARG A 94 -7.70 -1.65 -3.31
C ARG A 94 -8.47 -2.22 -4.50
N GLU A 95 -9.25 -1.38 -5.19
CA GLU A 95 -9.98 -1.78 -6.41
C GLU A 95 -9.04 -2.25 -7.52
N ASP A 96 -7.94 -1.52 -7.77
CA ASP A 96 -6.93 -1.88 -8.77
C ASP A 96 -6.29 -3.25 -8.44
N ILE A 97 -5.89 -3.47 -7.18
CA ILE A 97 -5.29 -4.73 -6.72
C ILE A 97 -6.27 -5.90 -6.92
N ASP A 98 -7.52 -5.75 -6.49
CA ASP A 98 -8.56 -6.79 -6.62
C ASP A 98 -8.86 -7.10 -8.10
N ALA A 99 -8.88 -6.08 -8.96
CA ALA A 99 -9.03 -6.24 -10.40
C ALA A 99 -7.86 -7.01 -11.01
N TYR A 100 -6.62 -6.69 -10.65
CA TYR A 100 -5.43 -7.40 -11.14
C TYR A 100 -5.38 -8.86 -10.67
N LEU A 101 -5.77 -9.14 -9.43
CA LEU A 101 -5.92 -10.52 -8.95
C LEU A 101 -6.95 -11.29 -9.78
N THR A 102 -8.09 -10.68 -10.09
CA THR A 102 -9.12 -11.28 -10.94
C THR A 102 -8.60 -11.60 -12.34
N VAL A 103 -7.82 -10.70 -12.95
CA VAL A 103 -7.17 -10.93 -14.27
C VAL A 103 -6.16 -12.08 -14.21
N LEU A 104 -5.40 -12.19 -13.12
CA LEU A 104 -4.44 -13.27 -12.92
C LEU A 104 -5.11 -14.63 -12.76
N GLU A 105 -6.29 -14.68 -12.16
CA GLU A 105 -7.09 -15.88 -11.95
C GLU A 105 -7.84 -16.35 -13.20
N HIS A 106 -8.44 -15.42 -13.97
CA HIS A 106 -9.48 -15.80 -14.94
C HIS A 106 -9.06 -15.85 -16.40
N ALA A 107 -8.08 -15.06 -16.88
CA ALA A 107 -7.48 -15.20 -18.21
C ALA A 107 -6.60 -13.99 -18.56
N GLY A 108 -5.51 -14.26 -19.27
CA GLY A 108 -4.81 -13.28 -20.12
C GLY A 108 -3.84 -14.06 -21.01
N THR A 109 -3.79 -13.73 -22.30
CA THR A 109 -2.85 -14.40 -23.19
C THR A 109 -1.41 -14.01 -22.83
N MET A 110 -0.42 -14.78 -23.28
CA MET A 110 0.99 -14.39 -23.14
C MET A 110 1.28 -13.01 -23.74
N ALA A 111 0.50 -12.58 -24.74
CA ALA A 111 0.64 -11.28 -25.40
C ALA A 111 0.15 -10.11 -24.52
N ASP A 112 -0.71 -10.37 -23.54
CA ASP A 112 -1.25 -9.33 -22.63
C ASP A 112 -0.34 -9.09 -21.41
N LEU A 113 0.54 -10.05 -21.11
CA LEU A 113 1.43 -9.97 -19.93
C LEU A 113 2.38 -8.76 -19.91
N PRO A 114 2.94 -8.27 -21.04
CA PRO A 114 3.73 -7.04 -21.04
C PRO A 114 2.93 -5.81 -20.62
N VAL A 115 1.69 -5.67 -21.09
CA VAL A 115 0.81 -4.55 -20.73
C VAL A 115 0.43 -4.63 -19.25
N PHE A 116 -0.02 -5.81 -18.82
CA PHE A 116 -0.34 -6.05 -17.40
C PHE A 116 0.85 -5.75 -16.49
N ARG A 117 2.07 -6.15 -16.87
CA ARG A 117 3.28 -5.84 -16.10
C ARG A 117 3.47 -4.33 -15.93
N GLU A 118 3.30 -3.55 -16.99
CA GLU A 118 3.48 -2.09 -16.95
C GLU A 118 2.44 -1.43 -16.03
N GLU A 119 1.19 -1.89 -16.09
CA GLU A 119 0.10 -1.41 -15.23
C GLU A 119 0.38 -1.68 -13.75
N VAL A 120 0.76 -2.91 -13.38
CA VAL A 120 1.09 -3.25 -11.98
C VAL A 120 2.36 -2.53 -11.52
N THR A 121 3.37 -2.38 -12.38
CA THR A 121 4.58 -1.60 -12.06
C THR A 121 4.24 -0.13 -11.76
N THR A 122 3.31 0.44 -12.54
CA THR A 122 2.81 1.80 -12.30
C THR A 122 2.12 1.90 -10.95
N LEU A 123 1.29 0.92 -10.57
CA LEU A 123 0.66 0.85 -9.26
C LEU A 123 1.69 0.78 -8.11
N MET A 124 2.76 -0.04 -8.24
CA MET A 124 3.80 -0.13 -7.20
C MET A 124 4.46 1.24 -6.96
N GLY A 125 4.80 1.96 -8.02
CA GLY A 125 5.31 3.33 -7.91
C GLY A 125 4.32 4.30 -7.26
N GLN A 126 3.01 4.11 -7.48
CA GLN A 126 1.98 4.91 -6.82
C GLN A 126 1.86 4.59 -5.33
N LEU A 127 1.97 3.32 -4.93
CA LEU A 127 1.98 2.89 -3.52
C LEU A 127 3.21 3.41 -2.77
N VAL A 128 4.39 3.41 -3.39
CA VAL A 128 5.60 4.03 -2.81
C VAL A 128 5.35 5.51 -2.51
N ARG A 129 4.84 6.26 -3.49
CA ARG A 129 4.51 7.69 -3.31
C ARG A 129 3.41 7.90 -2.28
N HIS A 130 2.43 7.00 -2.21
CA HIS A 130 1.38 7.03 -1.20
C HIS A 130 1.97 6.91 0.21
N ARG A 131 2.86 5.94 0.44
CA ARG A 131 3.54 5.75 1.72
C ARG A 131 4.36 6.96 2.13
N GLN A 132 5.05 7.62 1.18
CA GLN A 132 5.78 8.87 1.42
C GLN A 132 4.86 9.99 1.92
N LYS A 133 3.75 10.25 1.20
CA LYS A 133 2.75 11.24 1.62
C LYS A 133 2.16 10.95 2.99
N GLY A 134 1.98 9.67 3.33
CA GLY A 134 1.57 9.26 4.68
C GLY A 134 2.62 9.56 5.76
N SER A 135 3.92 9.43 5.44
CA SER A 135 5.01 9.82 6.33
C SER A 135 5.00 11.33 6.59
N ASP A 136 4.93 12.11 5.51
CA ASP A 136 4.89 13.58 5.59
C ASP A 136 3.70 14.07 6.41
N LEU A 137 2.53 13.41 6.26
CA LEU A 137 1.34 13.72 7.02
C LEU A 137 1.56 13.54 8.53
N VAL A 138 2.16 12.42 8.95
CA VAL A 138 2.38 12.13 10.36
C VAL A 138 3.45 13.02 10.96
N TYR A 139 4.55 13.24 10.22
CA TYR A 139 5.59 14.17 10.63
C TYR A 139 5.02 15.58 10.83
N GLU A 140 4.22 16.09 9.90
CA GLU A 140 3.65 17.42 9.99
C GLU A 140 2.56 17.55 11.09
N ALA A 141 1.91 16.45 11.47
CA ALA A 141 0.90 16.44 12.53
C ALA A 141 1.50 16.29 13.94
N TYR A 142 2.59 15.52 14.08
CA TYR A 142 3.06 15.03 15.38
C TYR A 142 4.57 15.14 15.60
N ASP A 143 5.35 15.61 14.62
CA ASP A 143 6.83 15.63 14.64
C ASP A 143 7.45 14.24 14.85
N VAL A 144 6.76 13.21 14.34
CA VAL A 144 7.18 11.81 14.42
C VAL A 144 7.57 11.31 13.03
N ASP A 145 8.78 10.79 12.91
CA ASP A 145 9.22 10.11 11.69
C ASP A 145 8.75 8.64 11.71
N LEU A 146 7.89 8.29 10.75
CA LEU A 146 7.46 6.91 10.49
C LEU A 146 8.29 6.22 9.39
N GLY A 147 9.30 6.90 8.85
CA GLY A 147 10.31 6.36 7.95
C GLY A 147 11.48 5.77 8.72
N GLY A 148 12.02 4.65 8.21
CA GLY A 148 13.16 3.95 8.81
C GLY A 148 12.74 2.75 9.67
N SER A 149 12.73 1.57 9.04
CA SER A 149 13.20 0.35 9.67
C SER A 149 14.54 0.03 9.01
N GLU A 150 15.60 -0.07 9.81
CA GLU A 150 16.88 -0.63 9.36
C GLU A 150 16.72 -2.06 8.81
#